data_AF-A0A4Q2VTN9-F1
#
_entry.id   AF-A0A4Q2VTN9-F1
#
_cell.length_a   1.000
_cell.length_b   1.000
_cell.length_c   1.000
_cell.angle_alpha   90.00
_cell.angle_beta   90.00
_cell.angle_gamma   90.00
#
_symmetry.space_group_name_H-M   'P 1'
#
loop_
_entity.id
_entity.type
_entity.pdbx_description
1 polymer ?
#
loop_
_entity_poly.entity_id
_entity_poly.type
_entity_poly.pdbx_seq_one_letter_code
_entity_poly.pdbx_strand_id
1 'polypeptide(L)'
;MDMAHDFPEFETYDRCLRYFNERIHGHTFINTGVAFCYTIEGSWKYGDNREATNKNQRPWIAVYRPIEVFKKPWRAMELIIWDPVMKMPDTDSYVYDGELIEAQREMIRLAEEPHNKMPLAKVWIGGPDVIPQGLTDPVDITIHQLQHLMRNLKASIPAVPPVMISQEWREVRPGNAPIRSRPPSLEAMDIDEPTDTNDAADEDLKIVFHAPRGKNMDRPTKCKNHLFMHCANKRSEGYRGRTMNFVFRPTLDWYDEQVQEGRGFEHIRVMPWPAFFSKHSIEVPERPDMGSERRAKEANN
;
A
#
# COMPACT_ATOMS: atom_id res chain seq x y z
N MET A 1 22.08 19.89 -8.10
CA MET A 1 21.61 19.17 -9.30
C MET A 1 20.14 18.92 -9.06
N ASP A 2 19.35 19.97 -9.26
CA ASP A 2 17.89 19.95 -9.11
C ASP A 2 17.28 19.30 -10.34
N MET A 3 16.69 18.12 -10.16
CA MET A 3 15.78 17.50 -11.12
C MET A 3 14.54 16.95 -10.41
N ALA A 4 14.03 17.68 -9.41
CA ALA A 4 12.66 17.52 -8.97
C ALA A 4 11.79 18.40 -9.89
N HIS A 5 11.54 17.93 -11.11
CA HIS A 5 10.49 18.52 -11.93
C HIS A 5 9.14 17.95 -11.49
N ASP A 6 8.20 18.88 -11.30
CA ASP A 6 6.81 18.68 -10.91
C ASP A 6 6.20 17.39 -11.48
N PHE A 7 5.82 16.46 -10.61
CA PHE A 7 4.85 15.44 -10.95
C PHE A 7 3.46 16.04 -10.73
N PRO A 8 2.61 16.16 -11.78
CA PRO A 8 1.20 16.44 -11.61
C PRO A 8 0.55 15.31 -10.81
N GLU A 9 -0.65 15.57 -10.32
CA GLU A 9 -1.57 14.59 -9.72
C GLU A 9 -1.54 13.22 -10.40
N PHE A 10 -1.79 12.16 -9.62
CA PHE A 10 -1.96 10.75 -10.02
C PHE A 10 -2.08 10.52 -11.54
N GLU A 11 -1.00 10.09 -12.19
CA GLU A 11 -0.98 9.80 -13.62
C GLU A 11 -1.33 8.32 -13.93
N THR A 12 -1.74 8.03 -15.17
CA THR A 12 -2.04 6.67 -15.63
C THR A 12 -0.76 5.88 -15.93
N TYR A 13 -0.83 4.55 -15.89
CA TYR A 13 0.30 3.68 -16.23
C TYR A 13 0.82 3.92 -17.66
N ASP A 14 -0.07 4.13 -18.62
CA ASP A 14 0.30 4.47 -20.01
C ASP A 14 1.13 5.75 -20.09
N ARG A 15 0.70 6.80 -19.38
CA ARG A 15 1.42 8.08 -19.37
C ARG A 15 2.80 7.95 -18.71
N CYS A 16 2.90 7.16 -17.64
CA CYS A 16 4.16 6.83 -16.98
C CYS A 16 5.14 6.11 -17.94
N LEU A 17 4.67 5.07 -18.63
CA LEU A 17 5.49 4.31 -19.59
C LEU A 17 5.89 5.15 -20.80
N ARG A 18 4.97 5.97 -21.33
CA ARG A 18 5.29 6.93 -22.39
C ARG A 18 6.36 7.92 -21.95
N TYR A 19 6.27 8.46 -20.74
CA TYR A 19 7.28 9.35 -20.19
C TYR A 19 8.66 8.67 -20.13
N PHE A 20 8.72 7.42 -19.66
CA PHE A 20 9.98 6.66 -19.66
C PHE A 20 10.49 6.42 -21.07
N ASN A 21 9.64 6.00 -22.00
CA ASN A 21 10.01 5.74 -23.37
C ASN A 21 10.52 7.02 -24.07
N GLU A 22 9.85 8.14 -23.94
CA GLU A 22 10.28 9.41 -24.53
C GLU A 22 11.66 9.84 -24.00
N ARG A 23 11.91 9.69 -22.70
CA ARG A 23 13.17 10.10 -22.06
C ARG A 23 14.34 9.15 -22.35
N ILE A 24 14.12 7.83 -22.26
CA ILE A 24 15.16 6.82 -22.49
C ILE A 24 15.57 6.78 -23.96
N HIS A 25 14.61 6.96 -24.88
CA HIS A 25 14.90 6.94 -26.31
C HIS A 25 15.32 8.30 -26.88
N GLY A 26 14.95 9.39 -26.21
CA GLY A 26 15.26 10.77 -26.64
C GLY A 26 16.60 11.31 -26.14
N HIS A 27 17.21 10.68 -25.13
CA HIS A 27 18.46 11.16 -24.52
C HIS A 27 19.55 10.08 -24.44
N THR A 28 20.79 10.50 -24.66
CA THR A 28 21.95 9.58 -24.67
C THR A 28 22.42 9.13 -23.28
N PHE A 29 21.97 9.82 -22.22
CA PHE A 29 22.44 9.66 -20.84
C PHE A 29 21.39 9.11 -19.86
N ILE A 30 20.10 9.11 -20.22
CA ILE A 30 19.02 8.52 -19.40
C ILE A 30 18.75 7.13 -19.94
N ASN A 31 18.83 6.12 -19.08
CA ASN A 31 18.58 4.72 -19.44
C ASN A 31 17.63 4.00 -18.48
N THR A 32 17.22 4.64 -17.38
CA THR A 32 16.40 4.00 -16.37
C THR A 32 15.33 4.98 -15.89
N GLY A 33 14.07 4.58 -15.98
CA GLY A 33 12.93 5.25 -15.36
C GLY A 33 12.56 4.55 -14.07
N VAL A 34 12.16 5.31 -13.05
CA VAL A 34 11.66 4.78 -11.77
C VAL A 34 10.37 5.49 -11.41
N ALA A 35 9.36 4.72 -11.00
CA ALA A 35 8.07 5.22 -10.53
C ALA A 35 7.73 4.63 -9.17
N PHE A 36 7.19 5.49 -8.30
CA PHE A 36 6.47 5.06 -7.11
C PHE A 36 5.00 4.89 -7.46
N CYS A 37 4.47 3.69 -7.23
CA CYS A 37 3.09 3.34 -7.53
C CYS A 37 2.33 3.18 -6.23
N TYR A 38 1.13 3.76 -6.16
CA TYR A 38 0.22 3.60 -5.02
C TYR A 38 -1.17 3.25 -5.55
N THR A 39 -1.41 1.95 -5.70
CA THR A 39 -2.48 1.42 -6.54
C THR A 39 -3.44 0.58 -5.74
N ILE A 40 -4.62 0.30 -6.28
CA ILE A 40 -5.61 -0.55 -5.62
C ILE A 40 -5.15 -2.02 -5.69
N GLU A 41 -5.29 -2.78 -4.60
CA GLU A 41 -4.92 -4.20 -4.55
C GLU A 41 -5.94 -5.10 -5.28
N GLY A 42 -7.23 -4.78 -5.16
CA GLY A 42 -8.33 -5.52 -5.78
C GLY A 42 -8.65 -5.10 -7.21
N SER A 43 -9.67 -5.74 -7.79
CA SER A 43 -10.07 -5.45 -9.16
C SER A 43 -10.63 -4.03 -9.32
N TRP A 44 -10.25 -3.34 -10.39
CA TRP A 44 -10.72 -2.00 -10.72
C TRP A 44 -11.46 -1.99 -12.06
N LYS A 45 -12.68 -1.45 -12.07
CA LYS A 45 -13.45 -1.25 -13.30
C LYS A 45 -13.61 0.24 -13.57
N TYR A 46 -13.48 0.63 -14.84
CA TYR A 46 -13.75 1.99 -15.29
C TYR A 46 -15.21 2.36 -14.95
N GLY A 47 -15.41 3.38 -14.10
CA GLY A 47 -16.72 3.77 -13.58
C GLY A 47 -16.99 3.38 -12.12
N ASP A 48 -16.15 2.54 -11.51
CA ASP A 48 -16.14 2.41 -10.04
C ASP A 48 -15.64 3.74 -9.45
N ASN A 49 -16.50 4.45 -8.73
CA ASN A 49 -16.10 5.64 -7.99
C ASN A 49 -14.97 5.24 -7.02
N ARG A 50 -13.80 5.89 -7.18
CA ARG A 50 -12.65 5.82 -6.24
C ARG A 50 -13.07 6.05 -4.78
N GLU A 51 -14.20 6.71 -4.58
CA GLU A 51 -14.77 7.10 -3.29
C GLU A 51 -15.59 5.99 -2.60
N ALA A 52 -16.12 5.03 -3.35
CA ALA A 52 -17.07 4.04 -2.83
C ALA A 52 -16.42 2.71 -2.40
N THR A 53 -15.13 2.53 -2.69
CA THR A 53 -14.45 1.26 -2.44
C THR A 53 -13.36 1.43 -1.40
N ASN A 54 -13.61 0.88 -0.20
CA ASN A 54 -12.61 0.59 0.85
C ASN A 54 -11.58 -0.46 0.36
N LYS A 55 -11.08 -0.33 -0.87
CA LYS A 55 -10.08 -1.24 -1.41
C LYS A 55 -8.72 -0.77 -0.90
N ASN A 56 -8.00 -1.67 -0.25
CA ASN A 56 -6.65 -1.43 0.24
C ASN A 56 -5.76 -0.92 -0.89
N GLN A 57 -5.00 0.14 -0.60
CA GLN A 57 -4.02 0.70 -1.51
C GLN A 57 -2.67 0.07 -1.19
N ARG A 58 -2.01 -0.47 -2.22
CA ARG A 58 -0.75 -1.17 -2.14
C ARG A 58 0.35 -0.31 -2.78
N PRO A 59 1.33 0.15 -2.01
CA PRO A 59 2.50 0.84 -2.53
C PRO A 59 3.48 -0.17 -3.14
N TRP A 60 4.11 0.19 -4.25
CA TRP A 60 5.16 -0.59 -4.90
C TRP A 60 6.00 0.30 -5.81
N ILE A 61 7.13 -0.21 -6.31
CA ILE A 61 8.06 0.53 -7.16
C ILE A 61 8.16 -0.16 -8.51
N ALA A 62 8.12 0.62 -9.58
CA ALA A 62 8.40 0.15 -10.93
C ALA A 62 9.70 0.76 -11.43
N VAL A 63 10.58 -0.06 -12.00
CA VAL A 63 11.81 0.37 -12.66
C VAL A 63 11.81 -0.15 -14.08
N TYR A 64 11.94 0.75 -15.05
CA TYR A 64 11.91 0.44 -16.48
C TYR A 64 13.22 0.82 -17.13
N ARG A 65 13.94 -0.15 -17.71
CA ARG A 65 15.28 0.06 -18.28
C ARG A 65 15.63 -0.98 -19.36
N PRO A 66 16.68 -0.76 -20.17
CA PRO A 66 17.24 -1.79 -21.05
C PRO A 66 17.80 -2.98 -20.26
N ILE A 67 17.65 -4.20 -20.79
CA ILE A 67 18.23 -5.42 -20.17
C ILE A 67 19.75 -5.28 -20.02
N GLU A 68 20.44 -4.97 -21.11
CA GLU A 68 21.89 -4.80 -21.12
C GLU A 68 22.22 -3.30 -21.08
N VAL A 69 21.98 -2.67 -19.93
CA VAL A 69 22.18 -1.21 -19.72
C VAL A 69 23.55 -0.73 -20.26
N PHE A 70 24.58 -1.56 -20.13
CA PHE A 70 25.96 -1.26 -20.52
C PHE A 70 26.28 -1.49 -22.00
N LYS A 71 25.46 -2.24 -22.74
CA LYS A 71 25.74 -2.64 -24.13
C LYS A 71 24.79 -1.95 -25.10
N LYS A 72 25.31 -0.94 -25.81
CA LYS A 72 24.59 -0.25 -26.88
C LYS A 72 24.85 -0.93 -28.24
N PRO A 73 23.88 -0.90 -29.19
CA PRO A 73 22.53 -0.37 -29.05
C PRO A 73 21.64 -1.28 -28.21
N TRP A 74 20.77 -0.67 -27.39
CA TRP A 74 19.76 -1.42 -26.65
C TRP A 74 18.71 -1.99 -27.61
N ARG A 75 18.28 -3.22 -27.35
CA ARG A 75 17.36 -3.95 -28.23
C ARG A 75 16.06 -4.37 -27.56
N ALA A 76 16.05 -4.39 -26.23
CA ALA A 76 14.93 -4.84 -25.43
C ALA A 76 14.98 -4.22 -24.05
N MET A 77 13.80 -4.09 -23.45
CA MET A 77 13.57 -3.51 -22.13
C MET A 77 13.23 -4.59 -21.11
N GLU A 78 13.49 -4.30 -19.86
CA GLU A 78 12.99 -5.04 -18.71
C GLU A 78 12.21 -4.11 -17.77
N LEU A 79 11.20 -4.68 -17.13
CA LEU A 79 10.42 -4.06 -16.07
C LEU A 79 10.73 -4.78 -14.76
N ILE A 80 11.07 -4.02 -13.74
CA ILE A 80 11.45 -4.55 -12.43
C ILE A 80 10.50 -3.96 -11.41
N ILE A 81 9.77 -4.82 -10.73
CA ILE A 81 8.73 -4.49 -9.77
C ILE A 81 9.25 -4.83 -8.39
N TRP A 82 9.20 -3.87 -7.47
CA TRP A 82 9.49 -4.13 -6.07
C TRP A 82 8.24 -3.86 -5.23
N ASP A 83 7.82 -4.84 -4.45
CA ASP A 83 6.55 -4.80 -3.71
C ASP A 83 6.74 -5.27 -2.26
N PRO A 84 6.51 -4.40 -1.26
CA PRO A 84 6.74 -4.71 0.15
C PRO A 84 5.80 -5.79 0.71
N VAL A 85 4.66 -6.04 0.06
CA VAL A 85 3.66 -7.01 0.53
C VAL A 85 3.77 -8.32 -0.27
N MET A 86 4.66 -8.38 -1.27
CA MET A 86 4.83 -9.59 -2.07
C MET A 86 5.49 -10.70 -1.24
N LYS A 87 4.80 -11.85 -1.16
CA LYS A 87 5.34 -13.05 -0.53
C LYS A 87 6.10 -13.84 -1.59
N MET A 88 7.42 -13.82 -1.50
CA MET A 88 8.24 -14.59 -2.43
C MET A 88 8.11 -16.09 -2.13
N PRO A 89 7.99 -16.94 -3.16
CA PRO A 89 8.00 -18.37 -2.96
C PRO A 89 9.39 -18.84 -2.50
N ASP A 90 9.42 -19.65 -1.44
CA ASP A 90 10.67 -20.15 -0.84
C ASP A 90 11.50 -21.03 -1.79
N THR A 91 10.87 -21.66 -2.78
CA THR A 91 11.49 -22.73 -3.59
C THR A 91 11.53 -22.44 -5.09
N ASP A 92 10.68 -21.56 -5.59
CA ASP A 92 10.59 -21.32 -7.04
C ASP A 92 11.46 -20.15 -7.48
N SER A 93 12.18 -20.36 -8.59
CA SER A 93 12.93 -19.29 -9.27
C SER A 93 12.05 -18.34 -10.07
N TYR A 94 10.74 -18.60 -10.14
CA TYR A 94 9.79 -17.87 -10.96
C TYR A 94 8.56 -17.50 -10.14
N VAL A 95 7.95 -16.38 -10.52
CA VAL A 95 6.62 -15.96 -10.09
C VAL A 95 5.73 -15.94 -11.32
N TYR A 96 4.46 -16.28 -11.19
CA TYR A 96 3.52 -16.25 -12.31
C TYR A 96 2.72 -14.96 -12.33
N ASP A 97 2.32 -14.50 -13.52
CA ASP A 97 1.47 -13.31 -13.68
C ASP A 97 0.21 -13.35 -12.81
N GLY A 98 -0.39 -14.54 -12.66
CA GLY A 98 -1.59 -14.73 -11.82
C GLY A 98 -1.38 -14.42 -10.34
N GLU A 99 -0.15 -14.36 -9.86
CA GLU A 99 0.22 -14.02 -8.48
C GLU A 99 0.40 -12.50 -8.29
N LEU A 100 0.40 -11.72 -9.37
CA LEU A 100 0.52 -10.26 -9.35
C LEU A 100 -0.84 -9.57 -9.20
N ILE A 101 -0.84 -8.42 -8.52
CA ILE A 101 -2.05 -7.58 -8.45
C ILE A 101 -2.42 -7.05 -9.85
N GLU A 102 -3.69 -6.70 -10.05
CA GLU A 102 -4.18 -6.24 -11.36
C GLU A 102 -3.40 -5.02 -11.88
N ALA A 103 -3.04 -4.09 -11.00
CA ALA A 103 -2.24 -2.92 -11.36
C ALA A 103 -0.86 -3.27 -11.95
N GLN A 104 -0.18 -4.27 -11.38
CA GLN A 104 1.12 -4.74 -11.86
C GLN A 104 0.98 -5.43 -13.22
N ARG A 105 -0.03 -6.29 -13.37
CA ARG A 105 -0.36 -6.94 -14.65
C ARG A 105 -0.69 -5.94 -15.74
N GLU A 106 -1.46 -4.90 -15.43
CA GLU A 106 -1.81 -3.86 -16.40
C GLU A 106 -0.57 -3.04 -16.82
N MET A 107 0.36 -2.76 -15.89
CA MET A 107 1.62 -2.12 -16.24
C MET A 107 2.48 -3.00 -17.16
N ILE A 108 2.54 -4.31 -16.91
CA ILE A 108 3.23 -5.27 -17.78
C ILE A 108 2.58 -5.26 -19.17
N ARG A 109 1.24 -5.41 -19.24
CA ARG A 109 0.47 -5.40 -20.49
C ARG A 109 0.76 -4.15 -21.33
N LEU A 110 0.75 -2.97 -20.70
CA LEU A 110 1.04 -1.70 -21.38
C LEU A 110 2.50 -1.60 -21.83
N ALA A 111 3.44 -2.15 -21.06
CA ALA A 111 4.85 -2.18 -21.42
C ALA A 111 5.14 -3.16 -22.59
N GLU A 112 4.30 -4.17 -22.78
CA GLU A 112 4.35 -5.09 -23.93
C GLU A 112 3.75 -4.51 -25.21
N GLU A 113 3.03 -3.38 -25.15
CA GLU A 113 2.32 -2.86 -26.31
C GLU A 113 3.24 -2.52 -27.50
N PRO A 114 2.83 -2.81 -28.75
CA PRO A 114 3.67 -2.63 -29.94
C PRO A 114 4.09 -1.19 -30.23
N HIS A 115 3.38 -0.21 -29.65
CA HIS A 115 3.69 1.22 -29.79
C HIS A 115 4.96 1.61 -29.02
N ASN A 116 5.45 0.75 -28.13
CA ASN A 116 6.71 0.95 -27.45
C ASN A 116 7.88 0.73 -28.43
N LYS A 117 8.83 1.67 -28.45
CA LYS A 117 9.96 1.68 -29.38
C LYS A 117 10.88 0.46 -29.24
N MET A 118 10.86 -0.20 -28.08
CA MET A 118 11.60 -1.43 -27.79
C MET A 118 10.67 -2.43 -27.09
N PRO A 119 10.76 -3.72 -27.41
CA PRO A 119 9.94 -4.74 -26.79
C PRO A 119 10.34 -4.92 -25.32
N LEU A 120 9.34 -5.11 -24.46
CA LEU A 120 9.54 -5.68 -23.13
C LEU A 120 9.89 -7.16 -23.29
N ALA A 121 11.05 -7.57 -22.79
CA ALA A 121 11.51 -8.95 -22.91
C ALA A 121 11.62 -9.68 -21.57
N LYS A 122 11.71 -8.95 -20.45
CA LYS A 122 11.80 -9.55 -19.11
C LYS A 122 11.05 -8.74 -18.08
N VAL A 123 10.45 -9.44 -17.13
CA VAL A 123 9.84 -8.85 -15.96
C VAL A 123 10.43 -9.51 -14.72
N TRP A 124 10.85 -8.69 -13.76
CA TRP A 124 11.37 -9.16 -12.48
C TRP A 124 10.50 -8.66 -11.35
N ILE A 125 10.38 -9.46 -10.30
CA ILE A 125 9.74 -9.06 -9.06
C ILE A 125 10.63 -9.31 -7.85
N GLY A 126 10.64 -8.34 -6.94
CA GLY A 126 11.39 -8.32 -5.69
C GLY A 126 10.48 -7.95 -4.52
N GLY A 127 10.88 -8.39 -3.33
CA GLY A 127 10.19 -8.12 -2.07
C GLY A 127 11.18 -7.62 -1.02
N PRO A 128 10.72 -7.39 0.21
CA PRO A 128 11.61 -7.01 1.31
C PRO A 128 12.33 -8.24 1.87
N ASP A 129 13.66 -8.27 1.75
CA ASP A 129 14.49 -9.30 2.40
C ASP A 129 14.42 -9.13 3.94
N VAL A 130 14.51 -7.89 4.42
CA VAL A 130 14.43 -7.51 5.83
C VAL A 130 13.69 -6.17 5.97
N ILE A 131 12.63 -6.13 6.77
CA ILE A 131 11.92 -4.88 7.07
C ILE A 131 12.76 -4.06 8.05
N PRO A 132 13.07 -2.78 7.76
CA PRO A 132 13.81 -1.92 8.69
C PRO A 132 13.09 -1.80 10.04
N GLN A 133 13.86 -1.88 11.14
CA GLN A 133 13.31 -1.76 12.49
C GLN A 133 12.53 -0.45 12.68
N GLY A 134 11.29 -0.57 13.18
CA GLY A 134 10.41 0.57 13.44
C GLY A 134 9.55 1.02 12.26
N LEU A 135 9.65 0.37 11.09
CA LEU A 135 8.72 0.57 9.98
C LEU A 135 7.70 -0.56 9.94
N THR A 136 6.42 -0.23 10.05
CA THR A 136 5.31 -1.18 9.96
C THR A 136 4.36 -0.87 8.81
N ASP A 137 4.31 0.39 8.37
CA ASP A 137 3.45 0.82 7.28
C ASP A 137 4.08 0.49 5.90
N PRO A 138 3.36 -0.20 5.00
CA PRO A 138 3.88 -0.54 3.67
C PRO A 138 4.33 0.67 2.83
N VAL A 139 3.71 1.84 3.02
CA VAL A 139 4.09 3.06 2.31
C VAL A 139 5.45 3.54 2.79
N ASP A 140 5.65 3.58 4.10
CA ASP A 140 6.93 3.98 4.68
C ASP A 140 8.06 3.02 4.30
N ILE A 141 7.78 1.71 4.30
CA ILE A 141 8.71 0.67 3.84
C ILE A 141 9.09 0.91 2.37
N THR A 142 8.09 1.19 1.51
CA THR A 142 8.33 1.43 0.08
C THR A 142 9.10 2.73 -0.17
N ILE A 143 8.78 3.80 0.55
CA ILE A 143 9.51 5.07 0.44
C ILE A 143 10.95 4.88 0.91
N HIS A 144 11.17 4.16 2.00
CA HIS A 144 12.51 3.83 2.49
C HIS A 144 13.31 3.07 1.42
N GLN A 145 12.70 2.05 0.82
CA GLN A 145 13.34 1.28 -0.24
C GLN A 145 13.61 2.14 -1.48
N LEU A 146 12.69 3.02 -1.87
CA LEU A 146 12.89 3.94 -2.99
C LEU A 146 14.08 4.87 -2.73
N GLN A 147 14.21 5.41 -1.52
CA GLN A 147 15.36 6.23 -1.14
C GLN A 147 16.67 5.44 -1.19
N HIS A 148 16.65 4.18 -0.76
CA HIS A 148 17.81 3.29 -0.85
C HIS A 148 18.20 3.01 -2.31
N LEU A 149 17.23 2.66 -3.15
CA LEU A 149 17.38 2.45 -4.59
C LEU A 149 17.98 3.68 -5.28
N MET A 150 17.50 4.88 -4.95
CA MET A 150 17.99 6.12 -5.57
C MET A 150 19.42 6.48 -5.15
N ARG A 151 19.87 6.02 -3.97
CA ARG A 151 21.27 6.21 -3.54
C ARG A 151 22.24 5.28 -4.26
N ASN A 152 21.83 4.03 -4.54
CA ASN A 152 22.72 3.04 -5.16
C ASN A 152 22.00 2.06 -6.09
N LEU A 153 21.41 2.59 -7.15
CA LEU A 153 20.61 1.81 -8.11
C LEU A 153 21.34 0.60 -8.70
N LYS A 154 22.65 0.73 -8.96
CA LYS A 154 23.47 -0.35 -9.56
C LYS A 154 23.67 -1.54 -8.62
N ALA A 155 23.76 -1.29 -7.32
CA ALA A 155 23.94 -2.35 -6.32
C ALA A 155 22.61 -3.01 -5.96
N SER A 156 21.54 -2.21 -5.87
CA SER A 156 20.20 -2.68 -5.52
C SER A 156 19.50 -3.40 -6.67
N ILE A 157 19.79 -3.03 -7.92
CA ILE A 157 19.24 -3.67 -9.11
C ILE A 157 20.38 -3.96 -10.11
N PRO A 158 21.07 -5.11 -9.97
CA PRO A 158 22.09 -5.56 -10.90
C PRO A 158 21.55 -5.72 -12.32
N ALA A 159 22.38 -5.48 -13.34
CA ALA A 159 21.99 -5.73 -14.75
C ALA A 159 22.18 -7.19 -15.19
N VAL A 160 22.74 -8.04 -14.32
CA VAL A 160 23.17 -9.41 -14.65
C VAL A 160 22.16 -10.39 -14.04
N PRO A 161 21.42 -11.17 -14.84
CA PRO A 161 20.33 -12.03 -14.34
C PRO A 161 20.73 -13.03 -13.24
N PRO A 162 21.89 -13.71 -13.30
CA PRO A 162 22.34 -14.55 -12.17
C PRO A 162 22.47 -13.81 -10.84
N VAL A 163 22.90 -12.54 -10.88
CA VAL A 163 23.07 -11.72 -9.68
C VAL A 163 21.71 -11.26 -9.16
N MET A 164 20.76 -10.96 -10.06
CA MET A 164 19.36 -10.68 -9.69
C MET A 164 18.78 -11.85 -8.88
N ILE A 165 18.91 -13.08 -9.38
CA ILE A 165 18.38 -14.28 -8.68
C ILE A 165 19.03 -14.45 -7.30
N SER A 166 20.34 -14.21 -7.19
CA SER A 166 21.07 -14.29 -5.91
C SER A 166 20.65 -13.22 -4.88
N GLN A 167 20.06 -12.12 -5.35
CA GLN A 167 19.49 -11.05 -4.53
C GLN A 167 17.96 -11.18 -4.42
N GLU A 168 17.47 -12.42 -4.44
CA GLU A 168 16.06 -12.76 -4.23
C GLU A 168 15.06 -12.22 -5.27
N TRP A 169 15.54 -11.61 -6.37
CA TRP A 169 14.67 -11.28 -7.49
C TRP A 169 14.21 -12.55 -8.20
N ARG A 170 12.96 -12.55 -8.65
CA ARG A 170 12.34 -13.65 -9.39
C ARG A 170 11.86 -13.17 -10.74
N GLU A 171 12.04 -13.98 -11.77
CA GLU A 171 11.52 -13.67 -13.11
C GLU A 171 10.03 -13.99 -13.15
N VAL A 172 9.23 -13.04 -13.63
CA VAL A 172 7.79 -13.24 -13.79
C VAL A 172 7.53 -13.95 -15.11
N ARG A 173 6.75 -15.03 -15.08
CA ARG A 173 6.35 -15.81 -16.25
C ARG A 173 4.86 -15.65 -16.55
N PRO A 174 4.50 -15.63 -17.84
CA PRO A 174 3.10 -15.59 -18.23
C PRO A 174 2.35 -16.85 -17.81
N GLY A 175 1.11 -16.66 -17.36
CA GLY A 175 0.19 -17.72 -16.97
C GLY A 175 -0.08 -17.81 -15.47
N ASN A 176 -0.64 -18.94 -15.06
CA ASN A 176 -0.93 -19.23 -13.66
C ASN A 176 0.07 -20.24 -13.13
N ALA A 177 0.37 -20.15 -11.82
CA ALA A 177 1.16 -21.17 -11.15
C ALA A 177 0.52 -22.54 -11.38
N PRO A 178 1.33 -23.60 -11.66
CA PRO A 178 0.81 -24.94 -11.76
C PRO A 178 0.07 -25.27 -10.46
N ILE A 179 -1.12 -25.87 -10.59
CA ILE A 179 -1.90 -26.34 -9.44
C ILE A 179 -1.01 -27.35 -8.72
N ARG A 180 -0.33 -26.89 -7.66
CA ARG A 180 0.37 -27.80 -6.76
C ARG A 180 -0.72 -28.62 -6.10
N SER A 181 -0.83 -29.88 -6.48
CA SER A 181 -1.51 -30.88 -5.67
C SER A 181 -0.83 -30.85 -4.31
N ARG A 182 -1.45 -30.11 -3.39
CA ARG A 182 -1.10 -30.14 -1.98
C ARG A 182 -1.06 -31.64 -1.62
N PRO A 183 0.08 -32.22 -1.22
CA PRO A 183 0.02 -33.54 -0.60
C PRO A 183 -0.98 -33.41 0.55
N PRO A 184 -1.84 -34.41 0.79
CA PRO A 184 -2.83 -34.32 1.85
C PRO A 184 -2.07 -34.04 3.14
N SER A 185 -2.10 -32.78 3.57
CA SER A 185 -1.58 -32.36 4.85
C SER A 185 -2.44 -33.13 5.83
N LEU A 186 -1.77 -34.04 6.53
CA LEU A 186 -2.31 -34.75 7.67
C LEU A 186 -2.99 -33.74 8.59
N GLU A 187 -4.23 -34.09 8.96
CA GLU A 187 -5.07 -33.46 9.97
C GLU A 187 -5.62 -32.07 9.62
N ALA A 188 -6.93 -32.07 9.36
CA ALA A 188 -7.76 -30.91 9.61
C ALA A 188 -7.61 -30.56 11.10
N MET A 189 -6.78 -29.56 11.39
CA MET A 189 -6.86 -28.86 12.66
C MET A 189 -8.24 -28.23 12.70
N ASP A 190 -9.08 -28.73 13.61
CA ASP A 190 -10.33 -28.12 14.00
C ASP A 190 -10.10 -26.61 14.20
N ILE A 191 -11.05 -25.83 13.71
CA ILE A 191 -11.15 -24.42 14.06
C ILE A 191 -11.52 -24.43 15.54
N ASP A 192 -10.54 -24.25 16.41
CA ASP A 192 -10.81 -23.93 17.80
C ASP A 192 -11.62 -22.62 17.82
N GLU A 193 -12.89 -22.77 18.18
CA GLU A 193 -13.81 -21.73 18.59
C GLU A 193 -13.08 -20.83 19.62
N PRO A 194 -13.18 -19.49 19.53
CA PRO A 194 -12.38 -18.61 20.36
C PRO A 194 -12.77 -18.83 21.82
N THR A 195 -11.90 -19.53 22.53
CA THR A 195 -12.01 -19.69 23.98
C THR A 195 -11.69 -18.33 24.56
N ASP A 196 -12.67 -17.73 25.24
CA ASP A 196 -12.48 -16.55 26.09
C ASP A 196 -11.40 -16.85 27.12
N THR A 197 -10.16 -16.46 26.83
CA THR A 197 -9.10 -16.31 27.82
C THR A 197 -8.75 -14.84 27.95
N ASN A 198 -9.41 -14.21 28.93
CA ASN A 198 -8.86 -13.07 29.64
C ASN A 198 -7.46 -13.45 30.14
N ASP A 199 -6.42 -12.86 29.57
CA ASP A 199 -5.58 -11.87 30.25
C ASP A 199 -4.21 -11.70 29.58
N ALA A 200 -3.77 -10.44 29.55
CA ALA A 200 -2.40 -9.97 29.36
C ALA A 200 -1.88 -9.79 27.92
N ALA A 201 -2.42 -8.79 27.23
CA ALA A 201 -1.72 -7.51 27.04
C ALA A 201 -2.60 -6.63 26.16
N ASP A 202 -3.40 -5.80 26.79
CA ASP A 202 -4.05 -4.66 26.16
C ASP A 202 -2.95 -3.65 25.81
N GLU A 203 -2.12 -3.98 24.81
CA GLU A 203 -1.39 -2.96 24.08
C GLU A 203 -2.46 -2.14 23.37
N ASP A 204 -2.85 -1.03 24.01
CA ASP A 204 -3.73 0.02 23.50
C ASP A 204 -3.87 -0.10 21.98
N LEU A 205 -4.95 -0.73 21.51
CA LEU A 205 -5.32 -0.76 20.10
C LEU A 205 -5.53 0.70 19.70
N LYS A 206 -4.45 1.35 19.24
CA LYS A 206 -4.49 2.73 18.74
C LYS A 206 -5.12 2.67 17.36
N ILE A 207 -6.45 2.63 17.36
CA ILE A 207 -7.24 2.77 16.15
C ILE A 207 -7.06 4.21 15.68
N VAL A 208 -6.31 4.37 14.60
CA VAL A 208 -6.21 5.66 13.90
C VAL A 208 -7.46 5.82 13.07
N PHE A 209 -8.40 6.65 13.55
CA PHE A 209 -9.54 7.05 12.75
C PHE A 209 -9.08 8.09 11.73
N HIS A 210 -9.06 7.70 10.45
CA HIS A 210 -8.89 8.66 9.38
C HIS A 210 -10.09 9.62 9.34
N ALA A 211 -9.82 10.91 9.20
CA ALA A 211 -10.88 11.89 9.01
C ALA A 211 -11.71 11.51 7.76
N PRO A 212 -13.04 11.67 7.81
CA PRO A 212 -13.93 11.42 6.67
C PRO A 212 -13.43 12.15 5.44
N ARG A 213 -13.48 11.47 4.28
CA ARG A 213 -13.09 12.10 3.01
C ARG A 213 -14.15 13.14 2.63
N GLY A 214 -13.68 14.34 2.32
CA GLY A 214 -14.54 15.46 1.96
C GLY A 214 -15.07 15.29 0.55
N LYS A 215 -16.27 15.80 0.28
CA LYS A 215 -16.82 15.86 -1.08
C LYS A 215 -15.91 16.74 -1.95
N ASN A 216 -15.46 16.22 -3.10
CA ASN A 216 -14.80 16.93 -4.21
C ASN A 216 -14.20 18.29 -3.84
N MET A 217 -12.98 18.27 -3.33
CA MET A 217 -12.26 19.49 -2.96
C MET A 217 -11.39 19.94 -4.14
N ASP A 218 -11.77 21.04 -4.80
CA ASP A 218 -10.94 21.73 -5.80
C ASP A 218 -9.77 22.51 -5.16
N ARG A 219 -9.61 22.43 -3.83
CA ARG A 219 -8.62 23.18 -3.06
C ARG A 219 -7.86 22.25 -2.10
N PRO A 220 -6.57 22.53 -1.82
CA PRO A 220 -5.81 21.80 -0.83
C PRO A 220 -6.47 21.86 0.56
N THR A 221 -6.51 20.73 1.25
CA THR A 221 -7.06 20.66 2.62
C THR A 221 -6.25 21.50 3.62
N LYS A 222 -6.97 22.20 4.49
CA LYS A 222 -6.46 22.90 5.68
C LYS A 222 -6.26 21.95 6.85
N CYS A 223 -6.87 20.75 6.80
CA CYS A 223 -6.75 19.71 7.82
C CYS A 223 -5.37 19.01 7.77
N LYS A 224 -4.31 19.75 8.15
CA LYS A 224 -2.93 19.25 8.22
C LYS A 224 -2.58 18.81 9.64
N ASN A 225 -1.59 17.93 9.78
CA ASN A 225 -1.03 17.61 11.09
C ASN A 225 -0.19 18.82 11.58
N HIS A 226 -0.82 19.69 12.38
CA HIS A 226 -0.20 20.93 12.88
C HIS A 226 1.03 20.66 13.75
N LEU A 227 1.03 19.57 14.53
CA LEU A 227 2.19 19.19 15.34
C LEU A 227 3.37 18.79 14.44
N PHE A 228 3.11 17.98 13.42
CA PHE A 228 4.12 17.59 12.43
C PHE A 228 4.70 18.81 11.70
N MET A 229 3.85 19.70 11.20
CA MET A 229 4.30 20.93 10.54
C MET A 229 5.13 21.82 11.48
N HIS A 230 4.73 21.92 12.75
CA HIS A 230 5.48 22.66 13.75
C HIS A 230 6.86 22.04 14.01
N CYS A 231 6.94 20.72 14.18
CA CYS A 231 8.21 19.98 14.29
C CYS A 231 9.12 20.21 13.07
N ALA A 232 8.57 20.10 11.86
CA ALA A 232 9.30 20.24 10.62
C ALA A 232 9.89 21.65 10.47
N ASN A 233 9.10 22.69 10.78
CA ASN A 233 9.55 24.08 10.76
C ASN A 233 10.62 24.36 11.83
N LYS A 234 10.47 23.84 13.05
CA LYS A 234 11.50 23.99 14.08
C LYS A 234 12.82 23.33 13.66
N ARG A 235 12.74 22.17 13.01
CA ARG A 235 13.93 21.47 12.48
C ARG A 235 14.61 22.27 11.37
N SER A 236 13.85 22.89 10.45
CA SER A 236 14.42 23.73 9.39
C SER A 236 15.04 25.03 9.93
N GLU A 237 14.50 25.58 11.03
CA GLU A 237 15.08 26.69 11.80
C GLU A 237 16.35 26.30 12.58
N GLY A 238 16.78 25.03 12.52
CA GLY A 238 17.99 24.54 13.18
C GLY A 238 17.80 24.23 14.68
N TYR A 239 16.57 24.10 15.15
CA TYR A 239 16.28 23.74 16.54
C TYR A 239 16.82 22.34 16.88
N ARG A 240 17.66 22.27 17.93
CA ARG A 240 18.25 21.01 18.44
C ARG A 240 17.82 20.67 19.87
N GLY A 241 16.88 21.41 20.45
CA GLY A 241 16.34 21.10 21.77
C GLY A 241 15.50 19.82 21.77
N ARG A 242 15.45 19.13 22.92
CA ARG A 242 14.66 17.89 23.09
C ARG A 242 13.17 18.15 23.35
N THR A 243 12.83 19.32 23.86
CA THR A 243 11.46 19.72 24.20
C THR A 243 11.06 20.92 23.36
N MET A 244 9.78 21.08 23.03
CA MET A 244 9.28 22.27 22.35
C MET A 244 7.87 22.58 22.85
N ASN A 245 7.52 23.87 22.89
CA ASN A 245 6.19 24.29 23.26
C ASN A 245 5.31 24.28 22.02
N PHE A 246 4.30 23.41 22.01
CA PHE A 246 3.28 23.38 20.97
C PHE A 246 1.94 23.77 21.58
N VAL A 247 1.28 24.76 20.99
CA VAL A 247 -0.07 25.17 21.38
C VAL A 247 -1.06 24.43 20.50
N PHE A 248 -1.86 23.56 21.12
CA PHE A 248 -2.95 22.89 20.41
C PHE A 248 -3.99 23.92 19.98
N ARG A 249 -4.40 23.82 18.73
CA ARG A 249 -5.55 24.59 18.24
C ARG A 249 -6.82 24.09 18.95
N PRO A 250 -7.77 24.97 19.30
CA PRO A 250 -9.05 24.54 19.82
C PRO A 250 -9.72 23.53 18.88
N THR A 251 -10.26 22.44 19.46
CA THR A 251 -10.88 21.35 18.70
C THR A 251 -12.06 21.82 17.85
N LEU A 252 -12.80 22.84 18.32
CA LEU A 252 -13.95 23.41 17.61
C LEU A 252 -13.51 24.11 16.31
N ASP A 253 -12.49 24.95 16.36
CA ASP A 253 -11.98 25.63 15.16
C ASP A 253 -11.44 24.63 14.11
N TRP A 254 -10.82 23.54 14.58
CA TRP A 254 -10.36 22.46 13.70
C TRP A 254 -11.52 21.69 13.08
N TYR A 255 -12.57 21.42 13.85
CA TYR A 255 -13.76 20.76 13.35
C TYR A 255 -14.56 21.64 12.38
N ASP A 256 -14.66 22.95 12.64
CA ASP A 256 -15.33 23.89 11.74
C ASP A 256 -14.68 23.92 10.35
N GLU A 257 -13.35 23.82 10.28
CA GLU A 257 -12.65 23.67 9.00
C GLU A 257 -12.97 22.34 8.31
N GLN A 258 -13.07 21.25 9.06
CA GLN A 258 -13.50 19.96 8.50
C GLN A 258 -14.92 20.04 7.95
N VAL A 259 -15.85 20.68 8.65
CA VAL A 259 -17.22 20.89 8.20
C VAL A 259 -17.24 21.73 6.91
N GLN A 260 -16.47 22.83 6.84
CA GLN A 260 -16.33 23.66 5.64
C GLN A 260 -15.77 22.88 4.44
N GLU A 261 -14.91 21.88 4.68
CA GLU A 261 -14.36 20.99 3.66
C GLU A 261 -15.26 19.80 3.33
N GLY A 262 -16.50 19.76 3.87
CA GLY A 262 -17.41 18.63 3.70
C GLY A 262 -16.93 17.33 4.33
N ARG A 263 -15.98 17.43 5.29
CA ARG A 263 -15.36 16.36 6.08
C ARG A 263 -15.94 16.25 7.49
N GLY A 264 -17.01 17.00 7.77
CA GLY A 264 -17.71 16.95 9.04
C GLY A 264 -18.29 15.56 9.32
N PHE A 265 -18.45 15.24 10.60
CA PHE A 265 -19.02 13.97 11.06
C PHE A 265 -20.55 13.97 11.05
N GLU A 266 -21.19 14.86 10.28
CA GLU A 266 -22.65 14.97 10.17
C GLU A 266 -23.33 13.69 9.65
N HIS A 267 -22.56 12.81 8.98
CA HIS A 267 -23.01 11.50 8.52
C HIS A 267 -22.99 10.43 9.64
N ILE A 268 -22.27 10.66 10.75
CA ILE A 268 -22.31 9.80 11.93
C ILE A 268 -23.58 10.14 12.70
N ARG A 269 -24.58 9.27 12.58
CA ARG A 269 -25.77 9.34 13.42
C ARG A 269 -25.50 8.56 14.71
N VAL A 270 -25.30 9.29 15.80
CA VAL A 270 -25.31 8.69 17.13
C VAL A 270 -26.76 8.41 17.50
N MET A 271 -27.12 7.15 17.61
CA MET A 271 -28.45 6.74 18.05
C MET A 271 -28.34 5.56 19.03
N PRO A 272 -29.26 5.45 20.00
CA PRO A 272 -29.30 4.30 20.90
C PRO A 272 -29.47 2.98 20.12
N TRP A 273 -28.84 1.90 20.60
CA TRP A 273 -28.94 0.56 20.00
C TRP A 273 -30.37 0.13 19.67
N PRO A 274 -31.38 0.31 20.56
CA PRO A 274 -32.76 -0.05 20.23
C PRO A 274 -33.28 0.70 18.99
N ALA A 275 -32.99 1.99 18.87
CA ALA A 275 -33.42 2.81 17.73
C ALA A 275 -32.67 2.43 16.44
N PHE A 276 -31.41 2.01 16.52
CA PHE A 276 -30.65 1.48 15.39
C PHE A 276 -31.28 0.18 14.88
N PHE A 277 -31.53 -0.80 15.77
CA PHE A 277 -32.11 -2.09 15.40
C PHE A 277 -33.52 -1.95 14.82
N SER A 278 -34.36 -1.09 15.41
CA SER A 278 -35.69 -0.79 14.86
C SER A 278 -35.62 -0.15 13.47
N LYS A 279 -34.70 0.78 13.24
CA LYS A 279 -34.56 1.48 11.96
C LYS A 279 -34.02 0.58 10.85
N HIS A 280 -33.17 -0.38 11.18
CA HIS A 280 -32.53 -1.29 10.23
C HIS A 280 -33.21 -2.66 10.14
N SER A 281 -34.35 -2.85 10.81
CA SER A 281 -35.10 -4.11 10.85
C SER A 281 -34.23 -5.32 11.21
N ILE A 282 -33.25 -5.10 12.09
CA ILE A 282 -32.37 -6.16 12.60
C ILE A 282 -33.07 -6.74 13.81
N GLU A 283 -33.35 -8.03 13.78
CA GLU A 283 -33.85 -8.75 14.95
C GLU A 283 -32.79 -8.66 16.06
N VAL A 284 -33.18 -8.07 17.19
CA VAL A 284 -32.33 -8.04 18.37
C VAL A 284 -32.26 -9.48 18.87
N PRO A 285 -31.09 -10.12 18.92
CA PRO A 285 -30.98 -11.41 19.58
C PRO A 285 -31.41 -11.18 21.03
N GLU A 286 -32.47 -11.87 21.46
CA GLU A 286 -32.80 -11.90 22.88
C GLU A 286 -31.55 -12.34 23.62
N ARG A 287 -31.02 -11.46 24.49
CA ARG A 287 -29.98 -11.89 25.40
C ARG A 287 -30.55 -13.08 26.18
N PRO A 288 -29.92 -14.25 26.20
CA PRO A 288 -30.28 -15.25 27.18
C PRO A 288 -30.15 -14.59 28.55
N ASP A 289 -31.24 -14.64 29.31
CA ASP A 289 -31.33 -14.12 30.67
C ASP A 289 -30.36 -14.90 31.57
N MET A 290 -29.09 -14.52 31.56
CA MET A 290 -28.05 -15.05 32.46
C MET A 290 -28.23 -14.52 33.91
N GLY A 291 -29.40 -13.97 34.25
CA GLY A 291 -29.76 -13.48 35.58
C GLY A 291 -30.66 -14.42 36.39
N SER A 292 -31.36 -15.37 35.75
CA SER A 292 -32.31 -16.26 36.45
C SER A 292 -31.71 -17.59 36.91
N GLU A 293 -30.62 -18.08 36.30
CA GLU A 293 -29.99 -19.34 36.73
C GLU A 293 -29.13 -19.21 38.01
N ARG A 294 -28.59 -18.02 38.32
CA ARG A 294 -27.79 -17.84 39.55
C ARG A 294 -28.64 -17.76 40.82
N ARG A 295 -29.89 -17.30 40.75
CA ARG A 295 -30.79 -17.27 41.93
C ARG A 295 -31.37 -18.63 42.30
N ALA A 296 -31.43 -19.58 41.37
CA ALA A 296 -31.91 -20.93 41.67
C ALA A 296 -30.86 -21.82 42.36
N LYS A 297 -29.56 -21.52 42.17
CA LYS A 297 -28.47 -22.31 42.79
C LYS A 297 -28.06 -21.84 44.19
N GLU A 298 -28.40 -20.61 44.59
CA GLU A 298 -28.15 -20.12 45.96
C GLU A 298 -29.30 -20.42 46.95
N ALA A 299 -30.44 -20.92 46.48
CA ALA A 299 -31.56 -21.32 47.35
C ALA A 299 -31.53 -22.81 47.77
N ASN A 300 -30.53 -23.57 47.30
CA ASN A 300 -30.43 -25.02 47.53
C ASN A 300 -29.11 -25.44 48.19
N ASN A 301 -28.48 -24.51 48.93
CA ASN A 301 -27.33 -24.78 49.79
C ASN A 301 -27.55 -24.21 51.19
#